data_AF-G0QAR2-F1
#
_entry.id   AF-G0QAR2-F1
#
_cell.length_a   1.000
_cell.length_b   1.000
_cell.length_c   1.000
_cell.angle_alpha   90.00
_cell.angle_beta   90.00
_cell.angle_gamma   90.00
#
_symmetry.space_group_name_H-M   'P 1'
#
loop_
_entity.id
_entity.type
_entity.pdbx_description
1 polymer ?
#
loop_
_entity_poly.entity_id
_entity_poly.type
_entity_poly.pdbx_seq_one_letter_code
_entity_poly.pdbx_strand_id
1 'polypeptide(L)'
;SSLRDALDVKHRREQRLEETEEVGENMRIDETSLEDKIDSLLSRLGNLVSTTDEQKVEFETLVEEGEPEEKLEKFLHVLQLEDDEKVRCIQEEFLGDLEVEPQETLGS
;
A
#
# COMPACT_ATOMS: atom_id res chain seq x y z
N SER A 1 33.97 -14.35 8.55
CA SER A 1 33.07 -13.83 7.51
C SER A 1 32.03 -12.85 8.05
N SER A 2 31.48 -13.05 9.26
CA SER A 2 30.34 -12.28 9.82
C SER A 2 30.43 -10.73 9.84
N LEU A 3 31.60 -10.12 10.06
CA LEU A 3 31.71 -8.64 10.06
C LEU A 3 31.60 -8.01 8.67
N ARG A 4 32.07 -8.73 7.65
CA ARG A 4 32.05 -8.25 6.26
C ARG A 4 30.64 -8.35 5.68
N ASP A 5 29.91 -9.40 6.05
CA ASP A 5 28.50 -9.57 5.70
C ASP A 5 27.60 -8.54 6.40
N ALA A 6 27.88 -8.21 7.67
CA ALA A 6 27.13 -7.18 8.40
C ALA A 6 27.32 -5.77 7.81
N LEU A 7 28.51 -5.46 7.32
CA LEU A 7 28.80 -4.20 6.63
C LEU A 7 28.10 -4.13 5.27
N ASP A 8 28.02 -5.25 4.54
CA ASP A 8 27.36 -5.33 3.24
C ASP A 8 25.83 -5.17 3.37
N VAL A 9 25.23 -5.73 4.44
CA VAL A 9 23.80 -5.54 4.76
C VAL A 9 23.49 -4.10 5.15
N LYS A 10 24.37 -3.43 5.93
CA LYS A 10 24.20 -2.02 6.28
C LYS A 10 24.27 -1.13 5.04
N HIS A 11 25.22 -1.41 4.15
CA HIS A 11 25.41 -0.64 2.92
C HIS A 11 24.23 -0.79 1.95
N ARG A 12 23.66 -2.01 1.81
CA ARG A 12 22.44 -2.22 1.02
C ARG A 12 21.19 -1.57 1.62
N ARG A 13 21.15 -1.38 2.94
CA ARG A 13 20.04 -0.68 3.61
C ARG A 13 20.15 0.84 3.42
N GLU A 14 21.36 1.38 3.45
CA GLU A 14 21.64 2.80 3.20
C GLU A 14 21.34 3.17 1.74
N GLN A 15 21.76 2.36 0.77
CA GLN A 15 21.44 2.60 -0.65
C GLN A 15 19.94 2.60 -0.95
N ARG A 16 19.18 1.72 -0.28
CA ARG A 16 17.72 1.65 -0.44
C ARG A 16 17.03 2.90 0.12
N LEU A 17 17.55 3.47 1.20
CA LEU A 17 17.05 4.69 1.81
C LEU A 17 17.39 5.90 0.93
N GLU A 18 18.61 5.98 0.38
CA GLU A 18 19.02 7.04 -0.56
C GLU A 18 18.20 7.00 -1.86
N GLU A 19 17.92 5.82 -2.42
CA GLU A 19 17.05 5.68 -3.60
C GLU A 19 15.59 6.09 -3.28
N THR A 20 15.13 5.86 -2.05
CA THR A 20 13.79 6.31 -1.59
C THR A 20 13.77 7.83 -1.39
N GLU A 21 14.84 8.42 -0.86
CA GLU A 21 15.00 9.86 -0.67
C GLU A 21 15.11 10.62 -2.01
N GLU A 22 15.85 10.11 -3.01
CA GLU A 22 15.94 10.73 -4.35
C GLU A 22 14.61 10.69 -5.12
N VAL A 23 13.82 9.63 -4.96
CA VAL A 23 12.46 9.55 -5.53
C VAL A 23 11.51 10.49 -4.78
N GLY A 24 11.62 10.58 -3.45
CA GLY A 24 10.86 11.49 -2.60
C GLY A 24 11.14 12.98 -2.85
N GLU A 25 12.38 13.36 -3.19
CA GLU A 25 12.72 14.78 -3.42
C GLU A 25 12.10 15.33 -4.72
N ASN A 26 11.90 14.47 -5.73
CA ASN A 26 11.27 14.82 -7.01
C ASN A 26 9.74 14.71 -7.00
N MET A 27 9.17 14.06 -5.98
CA MET A 27 7.75 14.03 -5.67
C MET A 27 7.52 14.74 -4.34
N ARG A 28 7.61 16.08 -4.32
CA ARG A 28 6.98 16.87 -3.24
C ARG A 28 5.46 16.75 -3.35
N ILE A 29 4.95 15.56 -3.05
CA ILE A 29 3.58 15.31 -2.63
C ILE A 29 3.52 15.91 -1.23
N ASP A 30 2.55 16.79 -0.98
CA ASP A 30 2.30 17.30 0.36
C ASP A 30 2.07 16.08 1.26
N GLU A 31 3.03 15.74 2.13
CA GLU A 31 3.08 14.47 2.88
C GLU A 31 1.78 14.28 3.68
N THR A 32 1.24 15.38 4.22
CA THR A 32 -0.08 15.47 4.84
C THR A 32 -1.20 14.96 3.93
N SER A 33 -1.17 15.32 2.65
CA SER A 33 -2.18 14.88 1.67
C SER A 33 -2.05 13.41 1.31
N LEU A 34 -0.85 12.82 1.38
CA LEU A 34 -0.66 11.41 1.04
C LEU A 34 -1.18 10.50 2.16
N GLU A 35 -0.81 10.81 3.40
CA GLU A 35 -1.31 10.09 4.59
C GLU A 35 -2.83 10.19 4.67
N ASP A 36 -3.40 11.39 4.47
CA ASP A 36 -4.86 11.60 4.44
C ASP A 36 -5.55 10.76 3.34
N LYS A 37 -4.93 10.63 2.16
CA LYS A 37 -5.46 9.81 1.06
C LYS A 37 -5.44 8.32 1.42
N ILE A 38 -4.34 7.85 2.03
CA ILE A 38 -4.18 6.46 2.46
C ILE A 38 -5.18 6.12 3.56
N ASP A 39 -5.33 6.98 4.57
CA ASP A 39 -6.29 6.79 5.67
C ASP A 39 -7.75 6.85 5.19
N SER A 40 -8.05 7.73 4.23
CA SER A 40 -9.36 7.77 3.58
C SER A 40 -9.65 6.48 2.81
N LEU A 41 -8.64 5.90 2.14
CA LEU A 41 -8.79 4.65 1.40
C LEU A 41 -9.01 3.46 2.34
N LEU A 42 -8.26 3.39 3.44
CA LEU A 42 -8.43 2.39 4.49
C LEU A 42 -9.82 2.48 5.17
N SER A 43 -10.27 3.70 5.47
CA SER A 43 -11.60 3.94 6.04
C SER A 43 -12.71 3.49 5.09
N ARG A 44 -12.56 3.77 3.79
CA ARG A 44 -13.49 3.32 2.75
C ARG A 44 -13.53 1.79 2.66
N LEU A 45 -12.37 1.14 2.66
CA LEU A 45 -12.25 -0.31 2.69
C LEU A 45 -12.96 -0.92 3.91
N GLY A 46 -12.68 -0.41 5.11
CA GLY A 46 -13.31 -0.86 6.35
C GLY A 46 -14.84 -0.71 6.34
N ASN A 47 -15.36 0.39 5.78
CA ASN A 47 -16.80 0.60 5.62
C ASN A 47 -17.44 -0.39 4.65
N LEU A 48 -16.81 -0.67 3.50
CA LEU A 48 -17.32 -1.64 2.53
C LEU A 48 -17.39 -3.05 3.12
N VAL A 49 -16.31 -3.49 3.78
CA VAL A 49 -16.25 -4.78 4.47
C VAL A 49 -17.24 -4.85 5.62
N SER A 50 -17.49 -3.74 6.34
CA SER A 50 -18.50 -3.72 7.41
C SER A 50 -19.94 -3.76 6.90
N THR A 51 -20.18 -3.36 5.64
CA THR A 51 -21.52 -3.29 5.04
C THR A 51 -21.89 -4.58 4.30
N THR A 52 -20.90 -5.41 4.00
CA THR A 52 -21.04 -6.65 3.23
C THR A 52 -20.71 -7.83 4.15
N ASP A 53 -21.33 -8.99 3.99
CA ASP A 53 -20.94 -10.20 4.77
C ASP A 53 -19.54 -10.76 4.37
N GLU A 54 -18.87 -10.08 3.44
CA GLU A 54 -17.59 -10.45 2.85
C GLU A 54 -16.44 -9.74 3.57
N GLN A 55 -15.42 -10.49 3.98
CA GLN A 55 -14.24 -9.97 4.69
C GLN A 55 -13.20 -9.32 3.75
N LYS A 56 -13.45 -9.36 2.44
CA LYS A 56 -12.56 -8.88 1.38
C LYS A 56 -13.38 -8.17 0.31
N VAL A 57 -12.74 -7.28 -0.45
CA VAL A 57 -13.37 -6.57 -1.57
C VAL A 57 -12.47 -6.58 -2.79
N GLU A 58 -13.07 -6.58 -3.97
CA GLU A 58 -12.33 -6.40 -5.21
C GLU A 58 -11.75 -4.98 -5.28
N PHE A 59 -10.48 -4.87 -5.69
CA PHE A 59 -9.78 -3.60 -5.85
C PHE A 59 -10.52 -2.63 -6.79
N GLU A 60 -11.15 -3.15 -7.85
CA GLU A 60 -11.95 -2.32 -8.76
C GLU A 60 -13.10 -1.60 -8.05
N THR A 61 -13.64 -2.16 -6.97
CA THR A 61 -14.70 -1.53 -6.18
C THR A 61 -14.18 -0.39 -5.29
N LEU A 62 -12.90 -0.41 -4.94
CA LEU A 62 -12.23 0.69 -4.22
C LEU A 62 -11.92 1.88 -5.14
N VAL A 63 -11.81 1.61 -6.44
CA VAL A 63 -11.48 2.59 -7.46
C VAL A 63 -12.75 2.98 -8.20
N GLU A 64 -13.37 4.10 -7.82
CA GLU A 64 -14.44 4.72 -8.61
C GLU A 64 -14.01 4.95 -10.07
N GLU A 65 -14.98 5.00 -11.00
CA GLU A 65 -14.74 5.34 -12.41
C GLU A 65 -13.87 6.60 -12.49
N GLY A 66 -12.60 6.40 -12.82
CA GLY A 66 -11.56 7.42 -12.81
C GLY A 66 -10.54 7.15 -13.90
N GLU A 67 -9.72 8.16 -14.20
CA GLU A 67 -8.69 8.08 -15.23
C GLU A 67 -7.63 7.03 -14.86
N PRO A 68 -6.93 6.41 -15.83
CA PRO A 68 -5.92 5.40 -15.57
C PRO A 68 -4.85 5.79 -14.55
N GLU A 69 -4.51 7.09 -14.49
CA GLU A 69 -3.55 7.65 -13.53
C GLU A 69 -4.07 7.56 -12.08
N GLU A 70 -5.35 7.85 -11.85
CA GLU A 70 -5.97 7.75 -10.52
C GLU A 70 -6.08 6.28 -10.06
N LYS A 71 -6.33 5.37 -11.00
CA LYS A 71 -6.33 3.92 -10.71
C LYS A 71 -4.95 3.46 -10.27
N LEU A 72 -3.91 3.90 -10.97
CA LEU A 72 -2.52 3.58 -10.64
C LEU A 72 -2.12 4.18 -9.28
N GLU A 73 -2.50 5.42 -9.01
CA GLU A 73 -2.25 6.07 -7.71
C GLU A 73 -2.89 5.28 -6.55
N LYS A 74 -4.16 4.90 -6.67
CA LYS A 74 -4.85 4.07 -5.67
C LYS A 74 -4.24 2.67 -5.52
N PHE A 75 -3.77 2.09 -6.62
CA PHE A 75 -3.07 0.80 -6.57
C PHE A 75 -1.79 0.89 -5.75
N LEU A 76 -0.98 1.94 -5.97
CA LEU A 76 0.22 2.18 -5.17
C LEU A 76 -0.10 2.39 -3.69
N HIS A 77 -1.20 3.09 -3.38
CA HIS A 77 -1.65 3.26 -1.99
C HIS A 77 -2.05 1.93 -1.32
N VAL A 78 -2.69 1.02 -2.06
CA VAL A 78 -3.05 -0.32 -1.54
C VAL A 78 -1.80 -1.15 -1.27
N LEU A 79 -0.80 -1.10 -2.15
CA LEU A 79 0.49 -1.76 -1.89
C LEU A 79 1.20 -1.20 -0.65
N GLN A 80 1.17 0.13 -0.47
CA GLN A 80 1.71 0.76 0.74
C GLN A 80 0.98 0.28 2.01
N LEU A 81 -0.34 0.13 1.96
CA LEU A 81 -1.12 -0.40 3.09
C LEU A 81 -0.77 -1.87 3.39
N GLU A 82 -0.42 -2.66 2.38
CA GLU A 82 0.06 -4.03 2.55
C GLU A 82 1.45 -4.06 3.18
N ASP A 83 2.37 -3.22 2.71
CA ASP A 83 3.71 -3.04 3.31
C ASP A 83 3.62 -2.59 4.78
N ASP A 84 2.61 -1.79 5.13
CA ASP A 84 2.30 -1.34 6.49
C ASP A 84 1.55 -2.40 7.33
N GLU A 85 1.31 -3.61 6.81
CA GLU A 85 0.55 -4.70 7.45
C GLU A 85 -0.90 -4.33 7.82
N LYS A 86 -1.48 -3.29 7.21
CA LYS A 86 -2.85 -2.82 7.46
C LYS A 86 -3.88 -3.57 6.61
N VAL A 87 -3.47 -4.05 5.45
CA VAL A 87 -4.30 -4.85 4.55
C VAL A 87 -3.49 -6.03 4.02
N ARG A 88 -4.19 -6.98 3.42
CA ARG A 88 -3.62 -8.10 2.69
C ARG A 88 -4.15 -8.08 1.27
N CYS A 89 -3.25 -8.17 0.30
CA CYS A 89 -3.60 -8.28 -1.10
C CYS A 89 -3.61 -9.74 -1.55
N ILE A 90 -4.66 -10.14 -2.26
CA ILE A 90 -4.89 -11.53 -2.67
C ILE A 90 -5.14 -11.54 -4.17
N GLN A 91 -4.31 -12.27 -4.92
CA GLN A 91 -4.45 -12.46 -6.36
C GLN A 91 -4.19 -13.92 -6.69
N GLU A 92 -5.23 -14.65 -7.09
CA GLU A 92 -5.14 -16.10 -7.34
C GLU A 92 -4.52 -16.45 -8.69
N GLU A 93 -4.74 -15.60 -9.70
CA GLU A 93 -4.27 -15.80 -11.08
C GLU A 93 -3.32 -14.68 -11.53
N PHE A 94 -2.35 -15.02 -12.38
CA PHE A 94 -1.46 -14.02 -12.97
C PHE A 94 -2.25 -13.02 -13.83
N LEU A 95 -2.20 -11.74 -13.46
CA LEU A 95 -3.03 -10.66 -14.02
C LEU A 95 -4.55 -10.87 -13.86
N GLY A 96 -4.98 -11.73 -12.94
CA GLY A 96 -6.36 -11.83 -12.50
C GLY A 96 -6.74 -10.74 -11.49
N ASP A 97 -7.96 -10.85 -10.98
CA ASP A 97 -8.55 -9.86 -10.08
C ASP A 97 -7.79 -9.77 -8.76
N LEU A 98 -7.59 -8.53 -8.29
CA LEU A 98 -6.97 -8.24 -7.00
C LEU A 98 -8.06 -8.05 -5.96
N GLU A 99 -8.01 -8.83 -4.89
CA GLU A 99 -8.85 -8.66 -3.71
C GLU A 99 -8.03 -8.03 -2.57
N VAL A 100 -8.69 -7.18 -1.78
CA VAL A 100 -8.10 -6.47 -0.65
C VAL A 100 -8.86 -6.81 0.62
N GLU A 101 -8.14 -7.34 1.61
CA GLU A 101 -8.66 -7.77 2.91
C GLU A 101 -8.03 -6.90 4.02
N PRO A 102 -8.81 -6.10 4.77
CA PRO A 102 -8.27 -5.36 5.90
C PRO A 102 -7.82 -6.31 7.03
N GLN A 103 -6.67 -6.02 7.64
CA GLN A 103 -6.18 -6.78 8.79
C GLN A 103 -6.81 -6.25 10.09
N GLU A 104 -7.09 -7.12 11.05
CA GLU A 104 -7.84 -6.84 12.29
C GLU A 104 -7.23 -5.77 13.23
N THR A 105 -6.09 -5.16 12.90
CA THR A 105 -5.48 -4.07 13.69
C THR A 105 -6.30 -2.77 13.71
N LEU A 106 -7.43 -2.70 13.00
CA LEU A 106 -8.38 -1.59 13.03
C LEU A 106 -9.22 -1.48 14.33
N GLY A 107 -8.95 -2.29 15.36
CA GLY A 107 -9.60 -2.13 16.66
C GLY A 107 -8.88 -2.78 17.84
N SER A 108 -8.25 -1.96 18.67
CA SER A 108 -8.14 -2.14 20.14
C SER A 108 -7.86 -0.82 20.83
#